data_AF-A0A1B4Q4E5-F1
#
_entry.id   AF-A0A1B4Q4E5-F1
#
_cell.length_a   1.000
_cell.length_b   1.000
_cell.length_c   1.000
_cell.angle_alpha   90.00
_cell.angle_beta   90.00
_cell.angle_gamma   90.00
#
_symmetry.space_group_name_H-M   'P 1'
#
loop_
_entity.id
_entity.type
_entity.pdbx_description
1 polymer ?
#
loop_
_entity_poly.entity_id
_entity_poly.type
_entity_poly.pdbx_seq_one_letter_code
_entity_poly.pdbx_strand_id
1 'polypeptide(L)'
;MAWGCALLAGAVHAQAGRPSAAGSQPGSAAKPVCVDAEVDGKRALSYDCLSAQLEPKATPHAGASQTAAEGLATAPSNRLGTFNLSTERNRFGSNWGRSVAPQRPDAPVAVPPK
;
A
#
# COMPACT_ATOMS: atom_id res chain seq x y z
N MET A 1 -57.09 39.99 -30.13
CA MET A 1 -57.74 39.71 -28.84
C MET A 1 -56.65 39.53 -27.82
N ALA A 2 -56.54 40.47 -26.88
CA ALA A 2 -55.57 40.46 -25.80
C ALA A 2 -55.88 39.36 -24.78
N TRP A 3 -54.84 38.74 -24.22
CA TRP A 3 -54.75 38.51 -22.77
C TRP A 3 -53.32 38.15 -22.39
N GLY A 4 -52.78 38.98 -21.51
CA GLY A 4 -51.51 38.74 -20.83
C GLY A 4 -51.70 38.15 -19.44
N CYS A 5 -50.61 38.24 -18.68
CA CYS A 5 -50.41 37.90 -17.27
C CYS A 5 -50.28 36.38 -16.99
N ALA A 6 -49.32 35.89 -16.19
CA ALA A 6 -48.56 36.56 -15.14
C ALA A 6 -47.18 35.89 -14.91
N LEU A 7 -46.29 36.73 -14.36
CA LEU A 7 -44.95 36.47 -13.87
C LEU A 7 -44.90 35.41 -12.76
N LEU A 8 -43.82 34.63 -12.73
CA LEU A 8 -43.19 34.17 -11.48
C LEU A 8 -41.67 34.30 -11.62
N ALA A 9 -41.11 35.13 -10.76
CA ALA A 9 -39.68 35.42 -10.62
C ALA A 9 -38.96 34.34 -9.81
N GLY A 10 -37.68 34.12 -10.11
CA GLY A 10 -36.78 33.33 -9.27
C GLY A 10 -35.34 33.43 -9.79
N ALA A 11 -34.45 33.95 -8.95
CA ALA A 11 -33.21 34.62 -9.30
C ALA A 11 -32.08 33.72 -9.86
N VAL A 12 -31.41 34.24 -10.90
CA VAL A 12 -30.12 33.78 -11.41
C VAL A 12 -29.03 34.19 -10.40
N HIS A 13 -28.39 33.22 -9.74
CA HIS A 13 -27.16 33.48 -8.98
C HIS A 13 -25.96 33.00 -9.78
N ALA A 14 -25.42 33.91 -10.60
CA ALA A 14 -24.05 33.84 -11.09
C ALA A 14 -23.11 34.29 -9.96
N GLN A 15 -22.25 33.40 -9.48
CA GLN A 15 -21.16 33.73 -8.55
C GLN A 15 -19.90 33.04 -9.12
N ALA A 16 -19.24 33.64 -10.11
CA ALA A 16 -18.14 34.60 -9.94
C ALA A 16 -17.08 34.05 -8.97
N GLY A 17 -15.97 33.58 -9.55
CA GLY A 17 -14.80 33.16 -8.80
C GLY A 17 -14.31 34.24 -7.84
N ARG A 18 -13.93 33.79 -6.64
CA ARG A 18 -13.05 34.55 -5.76
C ARG A 18 -11.88 33.66 -5.35
N PRO A 19 -10.64 34.19 -5.36
CA PRO A 19 -9.46 33.46 -4.96
C PRO A 19 -9.48 33.33 -3.44
N SER A 20 -9.27 32.12 -2.92
CA SER A 20 -9.03 31.98 -1.48
C SER A 20 -7.54 32.05 -1.24
N ALA A 21 -7.16 33.17 -0.61
CA ALA A 21 -5.83 33.50 -0.15
C ALA A 21 -5.26 32.44 0.79
N ALA A 22 -3.93 32.39 0.82
CA ALA A 22 -3.13 31.62 1.76
C ALA A 22 -3.60 31.82 3.21
N GLY A 23 -4.01 30.72 3.84
CA GLY A 23 -4.12 30.57 5.27
C GLY A 23 -3.34 29.32 5.67
N SER A 24 -2.06 29.49 6.00
CA SER A 24 -1.23 28.44 6.58
C SER A 24 -1.68 28.19 8.01
N GLN A 25 -2.64 27.27 8.20
CA GLN A 25 -2.81 26.57 9.47
C GLN A 25 -1.83 25.39 9.47
N PRO A 26 -0.97 25.22 10.50
CA PRO A 26 -0.23 23.98 10.69
C PRO A 26 -1.21 22.93 11.22
N GLY A 27 -2.16 22.53 10.39
CA GLY A 27 -2.91 21.30 10.55
C GLY A 27 -1.96 20.16 10.29
N SER A 28 -1.90 19.21 11.23
CA SER A 28 -1.22 17.92 11.12
C SER A 28 -1.10 17.49 9.66
N ALA A 29 0.13 17.33 9.15
CA ALA A 29 0.41 17.06 7.74
C ALA A 29 -0.49 15.93 7.22
N ALA A 30 -1.60 16.32 6.60
CA ALA A 30 -2.60 15.37 6.14
C ALA A 30 -1.94 14.59 5.00
N LYS A 31 -2.02 13.26 5.07
CA LYS A 31 -1.53 12.41 3.98
C LYS A 31 -2.22 12.85 2.68
N PRO A 32 -1.49 13.02 1.57
CA PRO A 32 -2.08 13.43 0.30
C PRO A 32 -3.16 12.42 -0.10
N VAL A 33 -4.36 12.89 -0.44
CA VAL A 33 -5.47 12.05 -0.88
C VAL A 33 -5.26 11.72 -2.36
N CYS A 34 -5.12 10.44 -2.70
CA CYS A 34 -5.04 10.00 -4.10
C CYS A 34 -6.44 9.87 -4.71
N VAL A 35 -6.64 10.43 -5.89
CA VAL A 35 -7.91 10.40 -6.63
C VAL A 35 -7.63 9.89 -8.03
N ASP A 36 -8.39 8.87 -8.46
CA ASP A 36 -8.34 8.37 -9.83
C ASP A 36 -9.36 9.12 -10.70
N ALA A 37 -8.99 9.38 -11.95
CA ALA A 37 -9.88 10.00 -12.92
C ALA A 37 -10.30 8.97 -13.97
N GLU A 38 -11.54 9.03 -14.44
CA GLU A 38 -12.04 8.20 -15.52
C GLU A 38 -12.53 9.09 -16.66
N VAL A 39 -12.03 8.82 -17.87
CA VAL A 39 -12.42 9.52 -19.10
C VAL A 39 -12.71 8.45 -20.16
N ASP A 40 -13.88 8.51 -20.78
CA ASP A 40 -14.33 7.56 -21.82
C ASP A 40 -14.25 6.09 -21.39
N GLY A 41 -14.60 5.79 -20.13
CA GLY A 41 -14.55 4.44 -19.56
C GLY A 41 -13.13 3.91 -19.33
N LYS A 42 -12.11 4.76 -19.48
CA LYS A 42 -10.70 4.43 -19.21
C LYS A 42 -10.27 5.13 -17.93
N ARG A 43 -9.89 4.33 -16.93
CA ARG A 43 -9.40 4.81 -15.64
C ARG A 43 -7.92 5.17 -15.73
N ALA A 44 -7.60 6.43 -15.50
CA ALA A 44 -6.25 6.88 -15.21
C ALA A 44 -6.00 6.71 -13.70
N LEU A 45 -5.14 5.76 -13.37
CA LEU A 45 -4.73 5.51 -11.98
C LEU A 45 -3.70 6.56 -11.54
N SER A 46 -3.85 7.03 -10.30
CA SER A 46 -2.98 8.04 -9.68
C SER A 46 -1.64 7.45 -9.18
N TYR A 47 -0.88 6.83 -10.08
CA TYR A 47 0.36 6.13 -9.75
C TYR A 47 1.41 7.00 -9.05
N ASP A 48 1.53 8.28 -9.41
CA ASP A 48 2.48 9.19 -8.76
C ASP A 48 2.13 9.42 -7.29
N CYS A 49 0.83 9.60 -7.00
CA CYS A 49 0.34 9.75 -5.63
C CYS A 49 0.52 8.46 -4.83
N LEU A 50 0.20 7.31 -5.44
CA LEU A 50 0.40 6.00 -4.80
C LEU A 50 1.88 5.75 -4.48
N SER A 51 2.77 6.09 -5.41
CA SER A 51 4.22 5.94 -5.23
C SER A 51 4.72 6.80 -4.07
N ALA A 52 4.26 8.05 -3.97
CA ALA A 52 4.59 8.94 -2.86
C ALA A 52 4.02 8.45 -1.50
N GLN A 53 2.85 7.82 -1.48
CA GLN A 53 2.29 7.24 -0.25
C GLN A 53 3.03 5.98 0.22
N LEU A 54 3.57 5.20 -0.72
CA LEU A 54 4.28 3.96 -0.45
C LEU A 54 5.79 4.17 -0.23
N GLU A 55 6.29 5.39 -0.46
CA GLU A 55 7.70 5.70 -0.29
C GLU A 55 8.13 5.45 1.18
N PRO A 56 9.11 4.55 1.42
CA PRO A 56 9.60 4.30 2.76
C PRO A 56 10.16 5.57 3.36
N LYS A 57 9.79 5.87 4.61
CA LYS A 57 10.39 7.00 5.33
C LYS A 57 11.91 6.84 5.33
N ALA A 58 12.62 7.87 4.86
CA ALA A 58 14.07 7.91 4.92
C ALA A 58 14.52 7.60 6.35
N THR A 59 15.20 6.47 6.53
CA THR A 59 15.83 6.13 7.80
C THR A 59 16.99 7.10 8.00
N PRO A 60 17.02 7.87 9.10
CA PRO A 60 18.17 8.72 9.41
C PRO A 60 19.43 7.87 9.32
N HIS A 61 20.44 8.35 8.57
CA HIS A 61 21.73 7.70 8.53
C HIS A 61 22.26 7.67 9.97
N ALA A 62 22.29 6.49 10.58
CA ALA A 62 22.81 6.33 11.93
C ALA A 62 24.27 6.81 11.89
N GLY A 63 24.54 7.96 12.51
CA GLY A 63 25.86 8.57 12.48
C GLY A 63 26.93 7.57 12.90
N ALA A 64 27.93 7.37 12.03
CA ALA A 64 29.24 6.72 12.23
C ALA A 64 29.35 5.59 13.29
N SER A 65 28.32 4.76 13.49
CA SER A 65 28.32 3.78 14.58
C SER A 65 28.33 2.34 14.10
N GLN A 66 27.89 2.04 12.87
CA GLN A 66 28.11 0.75 12.19
C GLN A 66 28.09 0.99 10.68
N THR A 67 28.99 0.37 9.92
CA THR A 67 28.86 0.36 8.45
C THR A 67 27.71 -0.59 8.08
N ALA A 68 27.25 -0.50 6.83
CA ALA A 68 26.23 -1.41 6.33
C ALA A 68 26.68 -2.90 6.45
N ALA A 69 27.99 -3.17 6.37
CA ALA A 69 28.51 -4.52 6.48
C ALA A 69 28.35 -5.10 7.90
N GLU A 70 28.64 -4.34 8.96
CA GLU A 70 28.44 -4.82 10.34
C GLU A 70 26.95 -5.00 10.67
N GLY A 71 26.11 -4.10 10.15
CA GLY A 71 24.66 -4.23 10.27
C GLY A 71 24.13 -5.51 9.63
N LEU A 72 24.66 -5.90 8.46
CA LEU A 72 24.31 -7.17 7.81
C LEU A 72 24.93 -8.38 8.51
N ALA A 73 26.15 -8.28 9.05
CA ALA A 73 26.81 -9.38 9.76
C ALA A 73 26.07 -9.79 11.04
N THR A 74 25.36 -8.85 11.66
CA THR A 74 24.57 -9.08 12.89
C THR A 74 23.08 -9.20 12.63
N ALA A 75 22.63 -9.02 11.39
CA ALA A 75 21.22 -9.13 11.05
C ALA A 75 20.71 -10.57 11.25
N PRO A 76 19.44 -10.73 11.67
CA PRO A 76 18.89 -12.05 11.89
C PRO A 76 18.75 -12.81 10.56
N SER A 77 18.97 -14.13 10.59
CA SER A 77 19.09 -14.94 9.37
C SER A 77 17.85 -14.92 8.47
N ASN A 78 16.66 -14.71 9.05
CA ASN A 78 15.41 -14.55 8.29
C ASN A 78 15.39 -13.29 7.41
N ARG A 79 16.20 -12.27 7.70
CA ARG A 79 16.35 -11.06 6.87
C ARG A 79 17.41 -11.22 5.80
N LEU A 80 18.44 -12.02 6.07
CA LEU A 80 19.56 -12.26 5.16
C LEU A 80 19.30 -13.41 4.17
N GLY A 81 18.29 -14.24 4.42
CA GLY A 81 18.06 -15.47 3.64
C GLY A 81 19.13 -16.54 3.88
N THR A 82 19.89 -16.42 4.97
CA THR A 82 20.89 -17.42 5.37
C THR A 82 20.26 -18.54 6.19
N PHE A 83 21.05 -19.54 6.55
CA PHE A 83 20.58 -20.68 7.35
C PHE A 83 19.82 -20.24 8.60
N ASN A 84 18.66 -20.87 8.80
CA ASN A 84 17.85 -20.69 10.00
C ASN A 84 17.36 -22.06 10.50
N LEU A 85 17.75 -22.41 11.73
CA LEU A 85 17.46 -23.71 12.32
C LEU A 85 15.95 -23.97 12.46
N SER A 86 15.16 -22.98 12.88
CA SER A 86 13.71 -23.19 13.05
C SER A 86 13.02 -23.36 11.71
N THR A 87 13.40 -22.59 10.69
CA THR A 87 12.92 -22.78 9.31
C THR A 87 13.21 -24.19 8.81
N GLU A 88 14.43 -24.67 9.00
CA GLU A 88 14.83 -25.96 8.46
C GLU A 88 14.20 -27.14 9.22
N ARG A 89 14.05 -27.04 10.55
CA ARG A 89 13.27 -28.00 11.35
C ARG A 89 11.80 -28.06 10.89
N ASN A 90 11.20 -26.93 10.55
CA ASN A 90 9.83 -26.89 10.04
C ASN A 90 9.72 -27.50 8.63
N ARG A 91 10.68 -27.19 7.75
CA ARG A 91 10.70 -27.69 6.36
C ARG A 91 10.90 -29.21 6.29
N PHE A 92 11.79 -29.74 7.12
CA PHE A 92 12.10 -31.17 7.14
C PHE A 92 11.19 -31.99 8.04
N GLY A 93 10.63 -31.40 9.10
CA GLY A 93 9.79 -32.14 10.05
C GLY A 93 10.51 -33.38 10.60
N SER A 94 9.87 -34.54 10.44
CA SER A 94 10.40 -35.85 10.87
C SER A 94 11.66 -36.30 10.11
N ASN A 95 11.94 -35.70 8.94
CA ASN A 95 13.14 -35.97 8.15
C ASN A 95 14.38 -35.21 8.64
N TRP A 96 14.23 -34.29 9.61
CA TRP A 96 15.35 -33.48 10.09
C TRP A 96 16.48 -34.34 10.67
N GLY A 97 17.70 -34.16 10.15
CA GLY A 97 18.88 -34.94 10.56
C GLY A 97 18.89 -36.39 10.07
N ARG A 98 17.93 -36.80 9.22
CA ARG A 98 17.82 -38.17 8.70
C ARG A 98 17.82 -38.26 7.18
N SER A 99 17.39 -37.20 6.50
CA SER A 99 17.31 -37.15 5.03
C SER A 99 17.64 -35.76 4.50
N VAL A 100 18.09 -35.71 3.25
CA VAL A 100 18.28 -34.46 2.47
C VAL A 100 16.99 -33.99 1.80
N ALA A 101 15.95 -34.82 1.79
CA ALA A 101 14.63 -34.49 1.25
C ALA A 101 13.68 -33.96 2.35
N PRO A 102 13.04 -32.80 2.15
CA PRO A 102 12.01 -32.28 3.05
C PRO A 102 10.83 -33.24 3.23
N GLN A 103 10.11 -33.15 4.36
CA GLN A 103 8.89 -33.93 4.56
C GLN A 103 7.77 -33.42 3.66
N ARG A 104 7.24 -34.30 2.81
CA ARG A 104 6.00 -34.09 2.05
C ARG A 104 4.88 -34.84 2.77
N PRO A 105 3.67 -34.27 2.88
CA PRO A 105 2.50 -35.04 3.24
C PRO A 105 2.28 -36.19 2.26
N ASP A 106 1.79 -37.32 2.76
CA ASP A 106 1.37 -38.43 1.89
C ASP A 106 0.25 -37.98 0.95
N ALA A 107 0.22 -38.57 -0.24
CA ALA A 107 -0.86 -38.31 -1.17
C ALA A 107 -2.21 -38.70 -0.52
N PRO A 108 -3.25 -37.87 -0.64
CA PRO A 108 -4.56 -38.21 -0.09
C PRO A 108 -5.08 -39.50 -0.73
N VAL A 109 -5.56 -40.42 0.09
CA VAL A 109 -6.23 -41.65 -0.40
C VAL A 109 -7.63 -41.26 -0.87
N ALA A 110 -7.92 -41.49 -2.14
CA ALA A 110 -9.26 -41.30 -2.69
C ALA A 110 -10.20 -42.37 -2.10
N VAL A 111 -11.10 -41.95 -1.20
CA VAL A 111 -12.15 -42.83 -0.67
C VAL A 111 -13.38 -42.68 -1.56
N PRO A 112 -13.85 -43.73 -2.26
CA PRO A 112 -15.04 -43.63 -3.09
C PRO A 112 -16.29 -43.37 -2.24
N PRO A 113 -17.28 -42.61 -2.77
CA PRO A 113 -18.55 -42.38 -2.09
C PRO A 113 -19.34 -43.69 -1.92
N LYS A 114 -20.13 -43.77 -0.84
CA LYS A 114 -20.95 -44.94 -0.46
C LYS A 114 -22.27 -44.98 -1.22
#